data_AF-A0A377J4L2-F1
#
_entry.id   AF-A0A377J4L2-F1
#
_cell.length_a   1.000
_cell.length_b   1.000
_cell.length_c   1.000
_cell.angle_alpha   90.00
_cell.angle_beta   90.00
_cell.angle_gamma   90.00
#
_symmetry.space_group_name_H-M   'P 1'
#
loop_
_entity.id
_entity.type
_entity.pdbx_description
1 polymer ?
#
loop_
_entity_poly.entity_id
_entity_poly.type
_entity_poly.pdbx_seq_one_letter_code
_entity_poly.pdbx_strand_id
1 'polypeptide(L)'
;MLTTLKKLLKAIIPESFLRKYYPYRWQLHNCLVLAREYNQLESMQKWQCLDKSGAPLAWITYPCLEYLESLDFSHKQILEWGGGLLIFILGGESRVCRKYRE
;
A
#
# COMPACT_ATOMS: atom_id res chain seq x y z
N MET A 1 34.53 7.79 10.96
CA MET A 1 34.85 8.62 9.77
C MET A 1 33.61 9.25 9.12
N LEU A 2 32.57 8.49 8.76
CA LEU A 2 31.34 9.06 8.18
C LEU A 2 30.59 10.04 9.11
N THR A 3 30.65 9.82 10.42
CA THR A 3 29.93 10.60 11.43
C THR A 3 30.52 11.98 11.66
N THR A 4 31.85 12.11 11.62
CA THR A 4 32.57 13.38 11.75
C THR A 4 32.38 14.24 10.50
N LEU A 5 32.40 13.64 9.31
CA LEU A 5 32.15 14.33 8.04
C LEU A 5 30.72 14.90 7.97
N LYS A 6 29.71 14.14 8.41
CA LYS A 6 28.32 14.61 8.46
C LYS A 6 28.12 15.79 9.42
N LYS A 7 28.86 15.83 10.53
CA LYS A 7 28.83 16.97 11.46
C LYS A 7 29.45 18.23 10.84
N LEU A 8 30.57 18.07 10.12
CA LEU A 8 31.24 19.18 9.44
C LEU A 8 30.34 19.80 8.35
N LEU A 9 29.70 18.96 7.53
CA LEU A 9 28.75 19.40 6.49
C LEU A 9 27.53 20.12 7.08
N LYS A 10 26.98 19.61 8.19
CA LYS A 10 25.86 20.27 8.89
C LYS A 10 26.25 21.61 9.51
N ALA A 11 27.52 21.81 9.86
CA ALA A 11 28.00 23.09 10.40
C ALA A 11 28.14 24.18 9.33
N ILE A 12 28.31 23.79 8.07
CA ILE A 12 28.45 24.71 6.92
C ILE A 12 27.08 25.09 6.33
N ILE A 13 26.08 24.21 6.43
CA ILE A 13 24.74 24.44 5.87
C ILE A 13 23.89 25.22 6.88
N PRO A 14 23.28 26.36 6.51
CA PRO A 14 22.41 27.11 7.40
C PRO A 14 21.21 26.30 7.90
N GLU A 15 20.87 26.43 9.19
CA GLU A 15 19.69 25.81 9.83
C GLU A 15 18.37 26.06 9.06
N SER A 16 18.20 27.26 8.49
CA SER A 16 17.04 27.63 7.68
C SER A 16 16.88 26.77 6.42
N PHE A 17 18.00 26.41 5.79
CA PHE A 17 18.02 25.54 4.61
C PHE A 17 17.73 24.08 4.99
N LEU A 18 18.31 23.61 6.09
CA LEU A 18 18.03 22.27 6.63
C LEU A 18 16.56 22.11 7.00
N ARG A 19 15.94 23.10 7.65
CA ARG A 19 14.51 23.07 8.03
C ARG A 19 13.58 23.04 6.81
N LYS A 20 13.95 23.75 5.74
CA LYS A 20 13.23 23.71 4.46
C LYS A 20 13.37 22.35 3.76
N TYR A 21 14.54 21.72 3.83
CA TYR A 21 14.81 20.43 3.16
C TYR A 21 14.35 19.19 3.96
N TYR A 22 14.34 19.29 5.29
CA TYR A 22 14.00 18.21 6.22
C TYR A 22 12.70 17.44 5.93
N PRO A 23 11.57 18.08 5.52
CA PRO A 23 10.34 17.34 5.21
C PRO A 23 10.43 16.52 3.92
N TYR A 24 11.13 17.01 2.90
CA TYR A 24 11.11 16.40 1.56
C TYR A 24 11.83 15.05 1.49
N ARG A 25 12.92 14.88 2.26
CA ARG A 25 13.63 13.58 2.27
C ARG A 25 12.75 12.44 2.78
N TRP A 26 11.88 12.73 3.75
CA TRP A 26 10.93 11.74 4.30
C TRP A 26 9.79 11.49 3.33
N GLN A 27 9.31 12.52 2.64
CA GLN A 27 8.33 12.36 1.58
C GLN A 27 8.88 11.48 0.45
N LEU A 28 10.11 11.70 0.00
CA LEU A 28 10.77 10.86 -1.01
C LEU A 28 10.92 9.42 -0.52
N HIS A 29 11.37 9.23 0.72
CA HIS A 29 11.47 7.91 1.33
C HIS A 29 10.11 7.20 1.35
N ASN A 30 9.06 7.87 1.84
CA ASN A 30 7.71 7.33 1.90
C ASN A 30 7.18 7.00 0.50
N CYS A 31 7.35 7.88 -0.47
CA CYS A 31 6.96 7.62 -1.86
C CYS A 31 7.67 6.39 -2.43
N LEU A 32 8.97 6.22 -2.15
CA LEU A 32 9.72 5.05 -2.60
C LEU A 32 9.24 3.76 -1.93
N VAL A 33 8.99 3.80 -0.61
CA VAL A 33 8.45 2.67 0.15
C VAL A 33 7.08 2.30 -0.40
N LEU A 34 6.18 3.26 -0.56
CA LEU A 34 4.84 2.99 -1.10
C LEU A 34 4.87 2.47 -2.54
N ALA A 35 5.67 3.09 -3.41
CA ALA A 35 5.77 2.69 -4.80
C ALA A 35 6.34 1.27 -4.97
N ARG A 36 7.34 0.88 -4.17
CA ARG A 36 8.08 -0.38 -4.34
C ARG A 36 7.69 -1.46 -3.33
N GLU A 37 7.64 -1.13 -2.05
CA GLU A 37 7.39 -2.11 -0.98
C GLU A 37 5.90 -2.46 -0.87
N TYR A 38 5.01 -1.50 -1.13
CA TYR A 38 3.55 -1.71 -1.15
C TYR A 38 2.98 -1.88 -2.56
N ASN A 39 3.86 -1.98 -3.56
CA ASN A 39 3.50 -2.18 -4.96
C ASN A 39 2.46 -1.19 -5.53
N GLN A 40 2.45 0.04 -5.01
CA GLN A 40 1.48 1.05 -5.41
C GLN A 40 1.66 1.46 -6.88
N LEU A 41 2.89 1.48 -7.38
CA LEU A 41 3.16 1.85 -8.77
C LEU A 41 2.53 0.85 -9.76
N GLU A 42 2.74 -0.44 -9.54
CA GLU A 42 2.16 -1.48 -10.39
C GLU A 42 0.62 -1.50 -10.25
N SER A 43 0.12 -1.31 -9.02
CA SER A 43 -1.31 -1.21 -8.74
C SER A 43 -1.98 -0.11 -9.56
N MET A 44 -1.36 1.07 -9.63
CA MET A 44 -1.84 2.20 -10.44
C MET A 44 -1.79 1.91 -11.94
N GLN A 45 -0.72 1.27 -12.43
CA GLN A 45 -0.57 0.94 -13.84
C GLN A 45 -1.62 -0.09 -14.30
N LYS A 46 -1.88 -1.10 -13.46
CA LYS A 46 -2.82 -2.19 -13.76
C LYS A 46 -4.27 -1.86 -13.37
N TRP A 47 -4.50 -0.75 -12.68
CA TRP A 47 -5.81 -0.41 -12.10
C TRP A 47 -6.36 -1.55 -11.21
N GLN A 48 -5.46 -2.18 -10.44
CA GLN A 48 -5.76 -3.30 -9.55
C GLN A 48 -5.06 -3.05 -8.22
N CYS A 49 -5.66 -3.44 -7.09
CA CYS A 49 -4.95 -3.39 -5.82
C CYS A 49 -4.13 -4.65 -5.64
N LEU A 50 -2.80 -4.50 -5.68
CA LEU A 50 -1.86 -5.60 -5.62
C LEU A 50 -0.97 -5.42 -4.40
N ASP A 51 -0.65 -6.53 -3.73
CA ASP A 51 0.37 -6.54 -2.68
C ASP A 51 1.79 -6.55 -3.27
N LYS A 52 2.79 -6.63 -2.39
CA LYS A 52 4.22 -6.74 -2.75
C LYS A 52 4.55 -7.96 -3.64
N SER A 53 3.78 -9.03 -3.52
CA SER A 53 3.96 -10.26 -4.32
C SER A 53 3.22 -10.22 -5.66
N GLY A 54 2.42 -9.17 -5.90
CA GLY A 54 1.56 -9.05 -7.07
C GLY A 54 0.22 -9.79 -6.91
N ALA A 55 -0.10 -10.26 -5.70
CA ALA A 55 -1.39 -10.88 -5.41
C ALA A 55 -2.47 -9.81 -5.18
N PRO A 56 -3.73 -10.06 -5.59
CA PRO A 56 -4.85 -9.18 -5.30
C PRO A 56 -5.00 -8.91 -3.79
N LEU A 57 -4.98 -7.63 -3.39
CA LEU A 57 -5.14 -7.20 -2.01
C LEU A 57 -6.45 -6.42 -1.85
N ALA A 58 -7.36 -6.90 -1.00
CA ALA A 58 -8.65 -6.26 -0.83
C ALA A 58 -8.52 -4.84 -0.25
N TRP A 59 -9.36 -3.93 -0.74
CA TRP A 59 -9.52 -2.58 -0.18
C TRP A 59 -10.39 -2.63 1.08
N ILE A 60 -9.83 -3.16 2.15
CA ILE A 60 -10.45 -3.22 3.47
C ILE A 60 -9.45 -2.76 4.52
N THR A 61 -9.98 -2.22 5.63
CA THR A 61 -9.16 -1.82 6.77
C THR A 61 -8.60 -3.06 7.45
N TYR A 62 -7.36 -2.98 7.94
CA TYR A 62 -6.69 -4.10 8.62
C TYR A 62 -7.54 -4.78 9.71
N PRO A 63 -8.31 -4.06 10.56
CA PRO A 63 -9.18 -4.71 11.54
C PRO A 63 -10.30 -5.56 10.92
N CYS A 64 -10.79 -5.19 9.73
CA CYS A 64 -11.82 -5.94 9.03
C CYS A 64 -11.27 -7.24 8.46
N LEU A 65 -10.05 -7.24 7.92
CA LEU A 65 -9.35 -8.45 7.46
C LEU A 65 -9.19 -9.46 8.60
N GLU A 66 -8.60 -9.03 9.71
CA GLU A 66 -8.35 -9.91 10.86
C GLU A 66 -9.66 -10.49 11.42
N TYR A 67 -10.73 -9.69 11.45
CA TYR A 67 -12.04 -10.17 11.86
C TYR A 67 -12.60 -11.22 10.89
N LEU A 68 -12.57 -10.96 9.57
CA LEU A 68 -13.09 -11.89 8.57
C LEU A 68 -12.29 -13.19 8.51
N GLU A 69 -10.95 -13.14 8.63
CA GLU A 69 -10.09 -14.33 8.69
C GLU A 69 -10.37 -15.23 9.90
N SER A 70 -10.93 -14.68 10.98
CA SER A 70 -11.31 -15.47 12.16
C SER A 70 -12.60 -16.29 11.97
N LEU A 71 -13.34 -16.09 10.87
CA LEU A 71 -14.64 -16.69 10.62
C LEU A 71 -14.55 -17.81 9.56
N ASP A 72 -15.30 -18.91 9.78
CA ASP A 72 -15.43 -19.99 8.79
C ASP A 72 -16.64 -19.74 7.87
N PHE A 73 -16.36 -19.60 6.57
CA PHE A 73 -17.35 -19.36 5.53
C PHE A 73 -17.63 -20.56 4.62
N SER A 74 -17.03 -21.73 4.88
CA SER A 74 -17.01 -22.87 3.94
C SER A 74 -18.40 -23.36 3.48
N HIS A 75 -19.45 -23.08 4.26
CA HIS A 75 -20.83 -23.48 3.95
C HIS A 75 -21.84 -22.32 4.02
N LYS A 76 -21.38 -21.09 3.79
CA LYS A 76 -22.21 -19.88 3.87
C LYS A 76 -22.34 -19.23 2.50
N GLN A 77 -23.52 -18.64 2.24
CA GLN A 77 -23.70 -17.72 1.13
C GLN A 77 -23.34 -16.32 1.61
N ILE A 78 -22.38 -15.67 0.96
CA ILE A 78 -21.91 -14.33 1.30
C ILE A 78 -22.52 -13.34 0.31
N LEU A 79 -23.20 -12.33 0.83
CA LEU A 79 -23.64 -11.18 0.05
C LEU A 79 -22.66 -10.02 0.31
N GLU A 80 -21.91 -9.62 -0.71
CA GLU A 80 -21.11 -8.41 -0.67
C GLU A 80 -22.00 -7.19 -0.97
N TRP A 81 -21.91 -6.17 -0.11
CA TRP A 81 -22.59 -4.90 -0.32
C TRP A 81 -21.60 -3.74 -0.20
N GLY A 82 -21.41 -3.02 -1.32
CA GLY A 82 -20.34 -2.04 -1.51
C GLY A 82 -19.26 -2.59 -2.44
N GLY A 83 -18.96 -1.87 -3.53
CA GLY A 83 -18.04 -2.37 -4.56
C GLY A 83 -16.56 -2.13 -4.22
N GLY A 84 -15.80 -3.21 -4.07
CA GLY A 84 -14.33 -3.19 -3.90
C GLY A 84 -13.69 -4.53 -4.29
N LEU A 85 -12.37 -4.66 -4.10
CA LEU A 85 -11.62 -5.92 -4.37
C LEU A 85 -11.82 -6.99 -3.26
N LEU A 86 -12.97 -6.99 -2.57
CA LEU A 86 -13.28 -7.99 -1.55
C LEU A 86 -13.61 -9.36 -2.18
N ILE A 87 -14.23 -9.34 -3.37
CA ILE A 87 -14.58 -10.53 -4.18
C ILE A 87 -13.42 -11.50 -4.43
N PHE A 88 -12.18 -10.99 -4.55
CA PHE A 88 -11.01 -11.82 -4.86
C PHE A 88 -10.47 -12.58 -3.66
N ILE A 89 -10.60 -12.03 -2.44
CA ILE A 89 -10.05 -12.64 -1.22
C ILE A 89 -10.97 -13.73 -0.68
N LEU A 90 -12.29 -13.51 -0.70
CA LEU A 90 -13.26 -14.50 -0.23
C LEU A 90 -13.62 -15.54 -1.31
N GLY A 91 -13.30 -15.26 -2.58
CA GLY A 91 -13.74 -16.02 -3.75
C GLY A 91 -12.65 -16.83 -4.41
N GLY A 92 -11.86 -17.60 -3.67
CA GLY A 92 -10.82 -18.50 -4.18
C GLY A 92 -11.24 -19.49 -5.29
N GLU A 93 -12.52 -19.55 -5.70
CA GLU A 93 -12.98 -20.21 -6.93
C GLU A 93 -14.12 -19.50 -7.68
N SER A 94 -14.34 -18.20 -7.47
CA SER A 94 -15.48 -17.50 -8.11
C SER A 94 -15.07 -16.80 -9.39
N ARG A 95 -15.27 -17.50 -10.51
CA ARG A 95 -15.40 -16.93 -11.86
C ARG A 95 -16.16 -15.59 -11.85
N VAL A 96 -15.61 -14.63 -12.62
CA VAL A 96 -16.32 -13.50 -13.28
C VAL A 96 -16.68 -12.30 -12.39
N CYS A 97 -16.03 -11.17 -12.67
CA CYS A 97 -16.76 -9.96 -13.08
C CYS A 97 -15.87 -8.98 -13.87
N ARG A 98 -15.84 -9.17 -15.20
CA ARG A 98 -15.63 -8.07 -16.16
C ARG A 98 -16.87 -7.16 -16.07
N LYS A 99 -16.82 -6.02 -15.37
CA LYS A 99 -17.72 -4.89 -15.69
C LYS A 99 -17.36 -3.56 -15.03
N TYR A 100 -16.17 -3.01 -15.30
CA TYR A 100 -15.96 -1.56 -15.19
C TYR A 100 -15.03 -1.10 -16.32
N ARG A 101 -15.64 -0.96 -17.50
CA ARG A 101 -15.12 -0.16 -18.61
C ARG A 101 -16.36 0.53 -19.18
N GLU A 102 -16.52 1.81 -18.86
CA GLU A 102 -17.33 2.73 -19.65
C GLU A 102 -16.63 2.97 -21.00
#